data_AF-A0A146FWW1-F1
#
_entry.id   AF-A0A146FWW1-F1
#
_cell.length_a   1.000
_cell.length_b   1.000
_cell.length_c   1.000
_cell.angle_alpha   90.00
_cell.angle_beta   90.00
_cell.angle_gamma   90.00
#
_symmetry.space_group_name_H-M   'P 1'
#
loop_
_entity.id
_entity.type
_entity.pdbx_description
1 polymer ?
#
loop_
_entity_poly.entity_id
_entity_poly.type
_entity_poly.pdbx_seq_one_letter_code
_entity_poly.pdbx_strand_id
1 'polypeptide(L)'
;MPRHNDPTSKMFYKGASDDFIVFVDDHDALNRWRSDRSVPLADVLNGWKIFVTHKHGAQGVLDGASKASLENEFGTANEDDVITQILERGEYQSTIAREQQGDTNFRNGPAFR
;
A
#
# COMPACT_ATOMS: atom_id res chain seq x y z
N MET A 1 -12.39 23.31 9.34
CA MET A 1 -11.73 23.00 8.06
C MET A 1 -11.78 21.48 7.90
N PRO A 2 -12.54 20.92 6.95
CA PRO A 2 -12.46 19.50 6.70
C PRO A 2 -11.07 19.25 6.10
N ARG A 3 -10.21 18.59 6.87
CA ARG A 3 -9.04 17.94 6.30
C ARG A 3 -9.62 16.94 5.33
N HIS A 4 -9.47 17.20 4.03
CA HIS A 4 -9.81 16.24 2.98
C HIS A 4 -8.87 15.05 3.23
N ASN A 5 -9.36 14.10 4.01
CA ASN A 5 -8.66 12.87 4.29
C ASN A 5 -9.11 11.90 3.21
N ASP A 6 -8.65 12.12 1.99
CA ASP A 6 -8.85 11.14 0.94
C ASP A 6 -8.23 9.84 1.42
N PRO A 7 -9.01 8.74 1.46
CA PRO A 7 -8.47 7.44 1.78
C PRO A 7 -7.38 7.15 0.76
N THR A 8 -6.12 7.19 1.20
CA THR A 8 -5.00 6.91 0.31
C THR A 8 -4.89 5.40 0.18
N SER A 9 -5.19 4.94 -1.02
CA SER A 9 -5.10 3.55 -1.44
C SER A 9 -3.64 3.24 -1.77
N LYS A 10 -2.96 2.46 -0.94
CA LYS A 10 -1.56 2.07 -1.16
C LYS A 10 -1.41 0.57 -1.17
N MET A 11 -0.61 0.05 -2.08
CA MET A 11 -0.22 -1.35 -2.14
C MET A 11 1.11 -1.50 -1.40
N PHE A 12 1.13 -2.30 -0.35
CA PHE A 12 2.33 -2.59 0.45
C PHE A 12 2.88 -3.96 0.05
N TYR A 13 4.14 -4.00 -0.39
CA TYR A 13 4.85 -5.25 -0.66
C TYR A 13 6.00 -5.40 0.32
N LYS A 14 5.96 -6.49 1.08
CA LYS A 14 7.02 -6.86 2.02
C LYS A 14 8.08 -7.69 1.30
N GLY A 15 9.19 -7.06 0.93
CA GLY A 15 10.33 -7.75 0.35
C GLY A 15 11.19 -8.47 1.40
N ALA A 16 12.24 -9.14 0.92
CA ALA A 16 13.24 -9.77 1.76
C ALA A 16 14.23 -8.73 2.33
N SER A 17 14.73 -7.84 1.46
CA SER A 17 15.67 -6.79 1.82
C SER A 17 14.96 -5.51 2.19
N ASP A 18 14.00 -5.08 1.37
CA ASP A 18 13.34 -3.78 1.54
C ASP A 18 11.83 -3.90 1.32
N ASP A 19 11.09 -2.98 1.92
CA ASP A 19 9.64 -2.91 1.76
C ASP A 19 9.29 -1.84 0.73
N PHE A 20 8.39 -2.19 -0.19
CA PHE A 20 8.01 -1.35 -1.33
C PHE A 20 6.55 -0.95 -1.23
N ILE A 21 6.25 0.27 -1.65
CA ILE A 21 4.92 0.84 -1.64
C ILE A 21 4.65 1.51 -2.97
N VAL A 22 3.48 1.21 -3.54
CA VAL A 22 2.95 1.94 -4.70
C VAL A 22 1.60 2.52 -4.35
N PHE A 23 1.30 3.70 -4.87
CA PHE A 23 -0.01 4.32 -4.71
C PHE A 23 -0.91 3.90 -5.87
N VAL A 24 -2.10 3.43 -5.53
CA VAL A 24 -3.16 3.10 -6.48
C VAL A 24 -4.27 4.11 -6.31
N ASP A 25 -5.10 4.27 -7.34
CA ASP A 25 -6.24 5.18 -7.26
C ASP A 25 -7.29 4.61 -6.28
N ASP A 26 -7.79 3.41 -6.59
CA ASP A 26 -8.83 2.76 -5.79
C ASP A 26 -8.77 1.23 -5.85
N HIS A 27 -9.41 0.60 -4.86
CA HIS A 27 -9.56 -0.85 -4.80
C HIS A 27 -10.35 -1.41 -6.01
N ASP A 28 -11.29 -0.64 -6.57
CA ASP A 28 -12.06 -1.06 -7.74
C ASP A 28 -11.18 -1.18 -8.99
N ALA A 29 -10.33 -0.18 -9.25
CA ALA A 29 -9.38 -0.20 -10.36
C ALA A 29 -8.42 -1.40 -10.26
N LEU A 30 -7.94 -1.69 -9.04
CA LEU A 30 -7.12 -2.87 -8.77
C LEU A 30 -7.88 -4.18 -9.07
N ASN A 31 -9.13 -4.28 -8.63
CA ASN A 31 -9.94 -5.47 -8.86
C ASN A 31 -10.26 -5.68 -10.34
N ARG A 32 -10.55 -4.59 -11.07
CA ARG A 32 -10.75 -4.60 -12.52
C ARG A 32 -9.50 -5.05 -13.25
N TRP A 33 -8.33 -4.54 -12.88
CA TRP A 33 -7.05 -4.97 -13.44
C TRP A 33 -6.72 -6.42 -13.14
N ARG A 34 -7.00 -6.89 -11.91
CA ARG A 34 -6.85 -8.31 -11.53
C ARG A 34 -7.77 -9.23 -12.34
N SER A 35 -8.96 -8.75 -12.71
CA SER A 35 -9.91 -9.48 -13.55
C SER A 35 -9.56 -9.39 -15.04
N ASP A 36 -9.05 -8.25 -15.50
CA ASP A 36 -8.77 -7.96 -16.90
C ASP A 36 -7.40 -7.27 -17.04
N ARG A 37 -6.41 -8.04 -17.53
CA ARG A 37 -5.04 -7.56 -17.74
C ARG A 37 -4.89 -6.64 -18.97
N SER A 38 -5.97 -6.33 -19.68
CA SER A 38 -5.95 -5.37 -20.79
C SER A 38 -6.01 -3.93 -20.29
N VAL A 39 -6.39 -3.73 -19.02
CA VAL A 39 -6.37 -2.42 -18.37
C VAL A 39 -4.92 -1.99 -18.16
N PRO A 40 -4.50 -0.81 -18.63
CA PRO A 40 -3.14 -0.32 -18.43
C PRO A 40 -2.91 0.05 -16.95
N LEU A 41 -1.73 -0.27 -16.42
CA LEU A 41 -1.34 0.09 -15.06
C LEU A 41 -1.45 1.59 -14.78
N ALA A 42 -1.25 2.43 -15.79
CA ALA A 42 -1.40 3.88 -15.68
C ALA A 42 -2.82 4.34 -15.28
N ASP A 43 -3.85 3.53 -15.53
CA ASP A 43 -5.24 3.81 -15.13
C ASP A 43 -5.53 3.36 -13.69
N VAL A 44 -4.70 2.46 -13.15
CA VAL A 44 -4.83 1.88 -11.80
C VAL A 44 -3.96 2.63 -10.78
N LEU A 45 -2.81 3.12 -11.21
CA LEU A 45 -1.82 3.77 -10.35
C LEU A 45 -2.11 5.25 -10.19
N ASN A 46 -1.99 5.75 -8.95
CA ASN A 46 -1.97 7.17 -8.66
C ASN A 46 -0.55 7.73 -8.86
N GLY A 47 -0.02 7.55 -10.07
CA GLY A 47 1.32 7.97 -10.47
C GLY A 47 2.36 6.86 -10.54
N TRP A 48 3.31 7.06 -11.44
CA TRP A 48 4.43 6.16 -11.70
C TRP A 48 5.59 6.42 -10.75
N LYS A 49 5.39 6.08 -9.48
CA LYS A 49 6.44 6.22 -8.47
C LYS A 49 6.40 5.09 -7.47
N ILE A 50 7.50 4.35 -7.42
CA ILE A 50 7.70 3.27 -6.46
C ILE A 50 8.43 3.85 -5.25
N PHE A 51 7.85 3.67 -4.08
CA PHE A 51 8.41 4.10 -2.83
C PHE A 51 9.02 2.92 -2.08
N VAL A 52 10.08 3.17 -1.33
CA VAL A 52 10.71 2.20 -0.44
C VAL A 52 10.67 2.76 0.98
N THR A 53 10.42 1.88 1.96
CA THR A 53 10.34 2.30 3.38
C THR A 53 11.53 1.84 4.21
N HIS A 54 12.52 1.15 3.63
CA HIS A 54 13.71 0.63 4.34
C HIS A 54 13.39 -0.09 5.66
N LYS A 55 12.35 -0.93 5.69
CA LYS A 55 11.85 -1.61 6.91
C LYS A 55 11.26 -0.73 8.01
N HIS A 56 10.97 0.54 7.73
CA HIS A 56 10.24 1.43 8.65
C HIS A 56 8.70 1.26 8.61
N GLY A 57 8.19 0.31 7.83
CA GLY A 57 6.76 0.03 7.70
C GLY A 57 5.98 1.10 6.94
N ALA A 58 4.66 0.89 6.83
CA ALA A 58 3.76 1.69 5.98
C ALA A 58 3.49 3.14 6.44
N GLN A 59 4.10 3.58 7.54
CA GLN A 59 3.96 4.92 8.13
C GLN A 59 5.30 5.63 8.33
N GLY A 60 6.40 5.04 7.85
CA GLY A 60 7.73 5.63 7.85
C GLY A 60 7.94 6.66 6.75
N VAL A 61 9.17 7.17 6.65
CA VAL A 61 9.59 8.01 5.53
C VAL A 61 9.56 7.17 4.26
N LEU A 62 8.84 7.65 3.25
CA LEU A 62 8.80 7.05 1.93
C LEU A 62 9.89 7.69 1.08
N ASP A 63 10.89 6.91 0.68
CA ASP A 63 11.91 7.35 -0.27
C ASP A 63 11.64 6.77 -1.66
N GLY A 64 12.23 7.35 -2.70
CA GLY A 64 12.11 6.82 -4.06
C GLY A 64 12.94 5.55 -4.20
N ALA A 65 12.32 4.46 -4.66
CA ALA A 65 13.08 3.23 -4.92
C ALA A 65 14.12 3.48 -6.02
N SER A 66 15.37 3.10 -5.74
CA SER A 66 16.45 3.14 -6.72
C SER A 66 16.41 1.90 -7.61
N LYS A 67 16.81 2.01 -8.88
CA LYS A 67 16.87 0.87 -9.82
C LYS A 67 17.64 -0.33 -9.26
N ALA A 68 18.73 -0.07 -8.54
CA ALA A 68 19.51 -1.12 -7.88
C ALA A 68 18.70 -1.89 -6.81
N SER A 69 17.85 -1.20 -6.03
CA SER A 69 16.96 -1.84 -5.05
C SER A 69 15.89 -2.69 -5.74
N LEU A 70 15.35 -2.20 -6.86
CA LEU A 70 14.38 -2.92 -7.68
C LEU A 70 14.98 -4.20 -8.26
N GLU A 71 16.17 -4.12 -8.86
CA GLU A 71 16.88 -5.28 -9.40
C GLU A 71 17.24 -6.29 -8.32
N ASN A 72 17.59 -5.83 -7.11
CA ASN A 72 17.97 -6.73 -6.03
C ASN A 72 16.79 -7.52 -5.47
N GLU A 73 15.62 -6.90 -5.35
CA GLU A 73 14.42 -7.54 -4.78
C GLU A 73 13.58 -8.27 -5.84
N PHE A 74 13.34 -7.64 -6.99
CA PHE A 74 12.46 -8.17 -8.03
C PHE A 74 13.22 -8.84 -9.18
N GLY A 75 14.54 -8.68 -9.26
CA GLY A 75 15.36 -9.19 -10.37
C GLY A 75 15.29 -8.35 -11.65
N THR A 76 14.64 -7.18 -11.60
CA THR A 76 14.40 -6.32 -12.76
C THR A 76 14.47 -4.85 -12.38
N ALA A 77 15.02 -4.02 -13.27
CA ALA A 77 15.03 -2.55 -13.15
C ALA A 77 13.78 -1.92 -13.77
N ASN A 78 12.90 -2.72 -14.38
CA ASN A 78 11.71 -2.23 -15.07
C ASN A 78 10.60 -1.96 -14.07
N GLU A 79 10.20 -0.70 -13.97
CA GLU A 79 9.19 -0.22 -13.02
C GLU A 79 7.83 -0.91 -13.27
N ASP A 80 7.44 -1.11 -14.53
CA ASP A 80 6.23 -1.85 -14.92
C ASP A 80 6.14 -3.25 -14.31
N ASP A 81 7.22 -4.01 -14.40
CA ASP A 81 7.27 -5.40 -13.95
C ASP A 81 7.23 -5.45 -12.42
N VAL A 82 7.99 -4.57 -11.78
CA VAL A 82 7.97 -4.39 -10.32
C VAL A 82 6.56 -4.06 -9.85
N ILE A 83 5.90 -3.08 -10.48
CA ILE A 83 4.55 -2.67 -10.08
C ILE A 83 3.59 -3.85 -10.25
N THR A 84 3.64 -4.55 -11.37
CA THR A 84 2.82 -5.74 -11.62
C THR A 84 2.99 -6.76 -10.49
N GLN A 85 4.23 -7.07 -10.12
CA GLN A 85 4.52 -8.00 -9.02
C GLN A 85 4.01 -7.48 -7.67
N ILE A 86 4.13 -6.19 -7.38
CA ILE A 86 3.60 -5.57 -6.16
C ILE A 86 2.06 -5.64 -6.14
N LEU A 87 1.38 -5.43 -7.26
CA LEU A 87 -0.09 -5.53 -7.33
C LEU A 87 -0.59 -6.98 -7.19
N GLU A 88 0.18 -7.96 -7.69
CA GLU A 88 -0.15 -9.39 -7.58
C GLU A 88 0.15 -9.97 -6.21
N ARG A 89 1.31 -9.63 -5.63
CA ARG A 89 1.83 -10.26 -4.39
C ARG A 89 1.71 -9.36 -3.16
N GLY A 90 1.55 -8.07 -3.35
CA GLY A 90 1.42 -7.10 -2.27
C GLY A 90 0.03 -7.14 -1.62
N GLU A 91 -0.03 -6.49 -0.47
CA GLU A 91 -1.22 -6.30 0.33
C GLU A 91 -1.80 -4.91 0.09
N TYR A 92 -3.09 -4.84 -0.19
CA TYR A 92 -3.78 -3.57 -0.29
C TYR A 92 -3.97 -2.98 1.12
N GLN A 93 -3.42 -1.80 1.36
CA GLN A 93 -3.61 -1.04 2.58
C GLN A 93 -4.30 0.28 2.27
N SER A 94 -5.55 0.41 2.71
CA SER A 94 -6.21 1.70 2.80
C SER A 94 -5.77 2.41 4.08
N THR A 95 -5.03 3.51 3.98
CA THR A 95 -4.96 4.45 5.11
C THR A 95 -6.22 5.28 5.11
N ILE A 96 -7.30 4.67 5.61
CA ILE A 96 -8.25 5.47 6.36
C ILE A 96 -7.43 5.93 7.56
N ALA A 97 -7.28 7.24 7.75
CA ALA A 97 -6.78 7.74 9.03
C ALA A 97 -7.77 7.20 10.05
N ARG A 98 -7.46 6.04 10.62
CA ARG A 98 -8.09 5.54 11.81
C ARG A 98 -7.64 6.55 12.84
N GLU A 99 -8.41 7.63 12.94
CA GLU A 99 -8.69 8.27 14.21
C GLU A 99 -8.75 7.10 15.17
N GLN A 100 -7.74 6.98 16.04
CA GLN A 100 -7.64 5.86 16.93
C GLN A 100 -8.92 5.89 17.77
N GLN A 101 -9.94 5.16 17.32
CA GLN A 101 -11.02 4.70 18.15
C GLN A 101 -10.34 3.66 19.03
N GLY A 102 -9.62 4.17 20.03
CA GLY A 102 -9.26 3.44 21.22
C GLY A 102 -10.55 3.10 21.92
N ASP A 103 -11.29 2.15 21.35
CA ASP A 103 -12.42 1.51 21.99
C ASP A 103 -11.85 0.55 23.04
N THR A 104 -11.25 1.15 24.08
CA THR A 104 -10.98 0.46 25.33
C THR A 104 -12.31 0.41 26.08
N ASN A 105 -13.28 -0.32 25.53
CA ASN A 105 -14.49 -0.65 26.25
C ASN A 105 -14.16 -1.71 27.30
N PHE A 106 -13.63 -1.26 28.45
CA PHE A 106 -13.63 -2.01 29.72
C PHE A 106 -15.07 -2.05 30.27
N ARG A 107 -16.01 -2.67 29.55
CA ARG A 107 -17.27 -3.13 30.12
C ARG A 107 -17.14 -4.60 30.45
N ASN A 108 -16.69 -4.92 31.67
CA ASN A 108 -17.04 -6.19 32.27
C ASN A 108 -17.00 -6.15 33.81
N GLY A 109 -18.18 -5.87 34.41
CA GLY A 109 -18.67 -6.43 35.68
C GLY A 109 -17.95 -6.10 37.01
N PRO A 110 -18.55 -6.40 38.18
CA PRO A 110 -19.50 -7.48 38.39
C PRO A 110 -20.90 -7.03 38.84
N ALA A 111 -21.86 -7.90 38.53
CA ALA A 111 -23.21 -7.91 39.09
C ALA A 111 -23.19 -7.97 40.62
N PHE A 112 -23.95 -7.10 41.26
CA PHE A 112 -24.43 -7.34 42.62
C PHE A 112 -25.89 -6.88 42.75
N ARG A 113 -26.77 -7.89 42.80
CA ARG A 113 -27.95 -8.05 43.68
C ARG A 113 -28.66 -6.79 44.18
#